data_AF-A0A7V7TUF5-F1
#
_entry.id   AF-A0A7V7TUF5-F1
#
_cell.length_a   1.000
_cell.length_b   1.000
_cell.length_c   1.000
_cell.angle_alpha   90.00
_cell.angle_beta   90.00
_cell.angle_gamma   90.00
#
_symmetry.space_group_name_H-M   'P 1'
#
loop_
_entity.id
_entity.type
_entity.pdbx_description
1 polymer ?
#
loop_
_entity_poly.entity_id
_entity_poly.type
_entity_poly.pdbx_seq_one_letter_code
_entity_poly.pdbx_strand_id
1 'polypeptide(L)' 'MNADAAGRVVQGVLSGVGFIGAGALLHGGSGQQVHGLATAASIWVSAAIGTAAALAVWPLIAGGVTLGLFVL' A
#
# COMPACT_ATOMS: atom_id res chain seq x y z
N MET A 1 8.44 -12.60 -19.39
CA MET A 1 8.12 -12.85 -17.97
C MET A 1 6.81 -13.63 -17.94
N ASN A 2 6.74 -14.75 -17.23
CA ASN A 2 5.49 -15.51 -17.17
C ASN A 2 4.49 -14.73 -16.31
N ALA A 3 3.37 -14.28 -16.90
CA ALA A 3 2.39 -13.43 -16.22
C ALA A 3 1.89 -14.05 -14.91
N ASP A 4 1.77 -15.39 -14.88
CA ASP A 4 1.36 -16.15 -13.70
C ASP A 4 2.37 -16.04 -12.56
N ALA A 5 3.67 -16.04 -12.87
CA ALA A 5 4.72 -15.92 -11.85
C ALA A 5 4.72 -14.53 -11.21
N ALA A 6 4.58 -13.47 -12.03
CA ALA A 6 4.46 -12.10 -11.54
C ALA A 6 3.18 -11.93 -10.71
N GLY A 7 2.04 -12.45 -11.18
CA GLY A 7 0.76 -12.39 -10.46
C GLY A 7 0.85 -13.01 -9.06
N ARG A 8 1.49 -14.18 -8.92
CA ARG A 8 1.68 -14.82 -7.62
C ARG A 8 2.56 -14.00 -6.66
N VAL A 9 3.61 -13.37 -7.17
CA VAL A 9 4.47 -12.49 -6.35
C VAL A 9 3.67 -11.29 -5.88
N VAL A 10 2.93 -10.64 -6.78
CA VAL A 10 2.07 -9.50 -6.43
C VAL A 10 1.02 -9.90 -5.39
N GLN A 11 0.37 -11.05 -5.54
CA GLN A 11 -0.57 -11.56 -4.54
C GLN A 11 0.08 -11.76 -3.17
N GLY A 12 1.31 -12.27 -3.12
CA GLY A 12 2.08 -12.40 -1.88
C GLY A 12 2.36 -11.05 -1.23
N VAL A 13 2.77 -10.05 -2.01
CA VAL A 13 2.99 -8.67 -1.54
C VAL A 13 1.71 -8.07 -0.99
N LEU A 14 0.60 -8.17 -1.72
CA LEU A 14 -0.70 -7.64 -1.30
C LEU A 14 -1.16 -8.25 0.03
N SER A 15 -0.95 -9.56 0.22
CA SER A 15 -1.27 -10.24 1.48
C SER A 15 -0.44 -9.71 2.65
N GLY A 16 0.88 -9.60 2.49
CA GLY A 16 1.77 -9.12 3.54
C GLY A 16 1.52 -7.65 3.92
N VAL A 17 1.37 -6.78 2.92
CA VAL A 17 1.10 -5.36 3.10
C VAL A 17 -0.25 -5.14 3.77
N GLY A 18 -1.27 -5.91 3.41
CA GLY A 18 -2.59 -5.86 4.04
C GLY A 18 -2.53 -6.17 5.54
N PHE A 19 -1.75 -7.18 5.94
CA PHE A 19 -1.53 -7.51 7.35
C PHE A 19 -0.84 -6.38 8.12
N ILE A 20 0.23 -5.81 7.55
CA ILE A 20 0.99 -4.71 8.18
C ILE A 20 0.13 -3.44 8.27
N GLY A 21 -0.59 -3.10 7.20
CA GLY A 21 -1.47 -1.93 7.16
C GLY A 21 -2.61 -2.02 8.17
N ALA A 22 -3.21 -3.20 8.35
CA ALA A 22 -4.20 -3.44 9.39
C ALA A 22 -3.59 -3.33 10.80
N GLY A 23 -2.38 -3.86 11.00
CA GLY A 23 -1.67 -3.79 12.29
C GLY A 23 -1.20 -2.37 12.66
N ALA A 24 -0.99 -1.50 11.68
CA ALA A 24 -0.67 -0.09 11.91
C ALA A 24 -1.88 0.73 12.40
N LEU A 25 -3.09 0.18 12.29
CA LEU A 25 -4.31 0.83 12.73
C LEU A 25 -4.55 0.59 14.22
N LEU A 26 -4.43 1.64 15.02
CA LEU A 26 -4.63 1.57 16.47
C LEU A 26 -5.97 2.22 16.83
N HIS A 27 -6.85 1.45 17.47
CA HIS A 27 -8.13 1.95 17.99
C HIS A 27 -7.95 2.31 19.46
N GLY A 28 -7.99 3.61 19.78
CA GLY A 28 -8.00 4.06 21.17
C GLY A 28 -9.25 3.55 21.87
N GLY A 29 -9.09 2.63 22.82
CA GLY A 29 -10.18 2.16 23.66
C GLY A 29 -10.88 3.35 24.32
N SER A 30 -12.22 3.39 24.24
CA SER A 30 -13.12 4.51 24.61
C SER A 30 -13.44 5.56 23.53
N GLY A 31 -13.30 5.20 22.26
CA GLY A 31 -14.39 5.48 21.31
C GLY A 31 -14.38 6.77 20.50
N GLN A 32 -13.27 7.52 20.34
CA GLN A 32 -13.34 8.72 19.49
C GLN A 32 -12.20 9.00 18.49
N GLN A 33 -11.07 8.28 18.45
CA GLN A 33 -10.05 8.55 17.42
C GLN A 33 -9.33 7.28 16.95
N VAL A 34 -9.38 7.04 15.63
CA VAL A 34 -8.54 6.03 14.98
C VAL A 34 -7.16 6.64 14.77
N HIS A 35 -6.14 6.07 15.41
CA HIS A 35 -4.75 6.46 15.22
C HIS A 35 -4.09 5.58 14.17
N GLY A 36 -3.16 6.17 13.40
CA GLY A 36 -2.40 5.43 12.40
C GLY A 36 -3.13 5.21 11.07
N LEU A 37 -4.28 5.86 10.81
CA LEU A 37 -4.94 5.83 9.48
C LEU A 37 -4.00 6.30 8.37
N ALA A 38 -3.33 7.44 8.55
CA ALA A 38 -2.37 7.96 7.57
C ALA A 38 -1.16 7.03 7.38
N THR A 39 -0.67 6.41 8.47
CA THR A 39 0.41 5.42 8.42
C THR A 39 0.00 4.14 7.69
N ALA A 40 -1.19 3.62 7.97
CA ALA A 40 -1.74 2.46 7.27
C ALA A 40 -1.90 2.75 5.76
N ALA A 41 -2.40 3.94 5.42
CA ALA A 41 -2.55 4.37 4.04
C ALA A 41 -1.20 4.56 3.32
N SER A 42 -0.18 5.10 4.00
CA SER A 42 1.16 5.27 3.41
C SER A 42 1.86 3.94 3.12
N ILE A 43 1.62 2.92 3.93
CA ILE A 43 2.10 1.54 3.69
C ILE A 43 1.48 0.98 2.40
N TRP A 44 0.17 1.14 2.21
CA TRP A 44 -0.51 0.72 0.99
C TRP A 44 -0.02 1.46 -0.27
N VAL A 45 0.13 2.78 -0.18
CA VAL A 45 0.62 3.60 -1.30
C VAL A 45 2.05 3.22 -1.68
N SER A 46 2.94 3.04 -0.68
CA SER A 46 4.33 2.64 -0.91
C SER A 46 4.43 1.28 -1.61
N ALA A 47 3.62 0.30 -1.19
CA ALA A 47 3.57 -1.01 -1.80
C ALA A 47 3.05 -0.99 -3.24
N ALA A 48 2.00 -0.20 -3.51
CA ALA A 48 1.45 -0.03 -4.84
C ALA A 48 2.47 0.59 -5.80
N ILE A 49 3.16 1.65 -5.37
CA ILE A 49 4.21 2.31 -6.15
C ILE A 49 5.37 1.34 -6.41
N GLY A 50 5.85 0.63 -5.38
CA GLY A 50 6.93 -0.36 -5.53
C GLY A 50 6.59 -1.49 -6.49
N THR A 51 5.35 -1.99 -6.43
CA THR A 51 4.86 -3.01 -7.37
C THR A 51 4.75 -2.47 -8.80
N ALA A 52 4.23 -1.25 -8.97
CA ALA A 52 4.19 -0.59 -10.27
C ALA A 52 5.59 -0.35 -10.86
N ALA A 53 6.57 0.02 -10.01
CA ALA A 53 7.97 0.16 -10.39
C ALA A 53 8.58 -1.17 -10.84
N ALA A 54 8.33 -2.27 -10.12
CA ALA A 54 8.80 -3.60 -10.50
C ALA A 54 8.25 -4.08 -11.87
N LEU A 55 7.06 -3.62 -12.24
CA LEU A 55 6.41 -3.91 -13.51
C LEU A 55 6.66 -2.83 -14.59
N ALA A 56 7.47 -1.81 -14.30
CA ALA A 56 7.75 -0.66 -15.16
C ALA A 56 6.49 0.10 -15.64
N VAL A 57 5.44 0.17 -14.81
CA VAL A 57 4.17 0.85 -15.14
C VAL A 57 4.23 2.32 -14.71
N TRP A 58 4.92 3.13 -15.50
CA TRP A 58 5.20 4.54 -15.20
C TRP A 58 3.98 5.41 -14.86
N PRO A 59 2.80 5.29 -15.53
CA PRO A 59 1.64 6.10 -15.18
C PRO A 59 1.13 5.84 -13.75
N LEU A 60 1.17 4.58 -13.29
CA LEU A 60 0.76 4.22 -11.93
C LEU A 60 1.73 4.75 -10.88
N ILE A 61 3.04 4.77 -11.19
CA ILE A 61 4.06 5.34 -10.30
C ILE A 61 3.81 6.83 -10.13
N ALA A 62 3.67 7.57 -11.24
CA ALA A 62 3.44 9.02 -11.19
C ALA A 62 2.15 9.36 -10.44
N GLY A 63 1.04 8.70 -10.79
CA GLY A 63 -0.25 8.92 -10.12
C GLY A 63 -0.22 8.56 -8.64
N GLY A 64 0.41 7.44 -8.27
CA GLY A 64 0.55 7.00 -6.88
C GLY A 64 1.40 7.95 -6.04
N VAL A 65 2.53 8.44 -6.57
CA VAL A 65 3.40 9.41 -5.90
C VAL A 65 2.66 10.74 -5.72
N THR A 66 1.99 11.24 -6.77
CA THR A 66 1.22 12.49 -6.66
C THR A 66 0.11 12.35 -5.62
N LEU A 67 -0.71 11.29 -5.70
CA LEU A 67 -1.78 11.07 -4.72
C LEU A 67 -1.23 10.96 -3.30
N GLY A 68 -0.15 10.21 -3.10
CA GLY A 68 0.50 10.05 -1.80
C GLY A 68 0.94 11.39 -1.21
N LEU A 69 1.59 12.24 -2.00
CA LEU A 69 2.06 13.56 -1.54
C LEU A 69 0.93 14.57 -1.25
N PHE A 70 -0.22 14.44 -1.91
CA PHE A 70 -1.35 15.34 -1.70
C PHE A 70 -2.27 14.91 -0.56
N VAL A 71 -2.37 13.60 -0.29
CA VAL A 71 -3.37 13.02 0.63
C VAL A 71 -2.77 12.61 1.98
N LEU A 72 -1.51 12.18 2.01
CA LEU A 72 -0.82 11.69 3.21
C LEU A 72 0.10 12.75 3.80
#